data_AF-A0A9R1N176-F1
#
_entry.id   AF-A0A9R1N176-F1
#
_cell.length_a   1.000
_cell.length_b   1.000
_cell.length_c   1.000
_cell.angle_alpha   90.00
_cell.angle_beta   90.00
_cell.angle_gamma   90.00
#
_symmetry.space_group_name_H-M   'P 1'
#
loop_
_entity.id
_entity.type
_entity.pdbx_description
1 polymer ?
#
loop_
_entity_poly.entity_id
_entity_poly.type
_entity_poly.pdbx_seq_one_letter_code
_entity_poly.pdbx_strand_id
1 'polypeptide(L)'
;MKVVKRRLSQALIVHTMAYPYKMEHIPADRLAKHSKFFREFYAESKQTADKIVAYQRGLIDQYKAKGYAEEDREVTDDEEETVES
;
A
#
# COMPACT_ATOMS: atom_id res chain seq x y z
N MET A 1 -9.30 -19.61 7.06
CA MET A 1 -8.71 -18.34 6.56
C MET A 1 -9.05 -18.20 5.10
N LYS A 2 -9.88 -17.21 4.79
CA LYS A 2 -10.48 -17.00 3.48
C LYS A 2 -10.06 -15.63 2.98
N VAL A 3 -9.68 -15.53 1.71
CA VAL A 3 -9.39 -14.25 1.06
C VAL A 3 -10.64 -13.83 0.30
N VAL A 4 -11.15 -12.64 0.58
CA VAL A 4 -12.30 -12.06 -0.12
C VAL A 4 -11.89 -10.80 -0.86
N LYS A 5 -12.48 -10.58 -2.04
CA LYS A 5 -12.31 -9.33 -2.77
C LYS A 5 -13.23 -8.28 -2.20
N ARG A 6 -12.65 -7.15 -1.83
CA ARG A 6 -13.38 -5.98 -1.34
C ARG A 6 -13.20 -4.83 -2.29
N ARG A 7 -14.31 -4.24 -2.73
CA ARG A 7 -14.29 -2.99 -3.50
C ARG A 7 -13.88 -1.84 -2.60
N LEU A 8 -12.89 -1.07 -3.03
CA LEU A 8 -12.45 0.13 -2.35
C LEU A 8 -13.36 1.31 -2.67
N SER A 9 -13.48 2.23 -1.71
CA SER A 9 -14.27 3.43 -1.90
C SER A 9 -13.62 4.33 -2.95
N GLN A 10 -14.46 5.00 -3.74
CA GLN A 10 -13.98 5.90 -4.78
C GLN A 10 -13.12 7.04 -4.22
N ALA A 11 -13.52 7.58 -3.07
CA ALA A 11 -12.81 8.65 -2.38
C ALA A 11 -11.39 8.23 -1.98
N LEU A 12 -11.20 6.98 -1.53
CA LEU A 12 -9.89 6.46 -1.16
C LEU A 12 -8.95 6.38 -2.38
N ILE A 13 -9.46 5.92 -3.53
CA ILE A 13 -8.66 5.85 -4.75
C ILE A 13 -8.29 7.25 -5.26
N VAL A 14 -9.25 8.18 -5.27
CA VAL A 14 -9.00 9.57 -5.66
C VAL A 14 -7.97 10.22 -4.75
N HIS A 15 -8.08 10.00 -3.43
CA HIS A 15 -7.08 10.47 -2.47
C HIS A 15 -5.69 9.89 -2.75
N THR A 16 -5.61 8.58 -3.01
CA THR A 16 -4.35 7.89 -3.33
C THR A 16 -3.74 8.39 -4.63
N MET A 17 -4.55 8.74 -5.63
CA MET A 17 -4.09 9.35 -6.88
C MET A 17 -3.54 10.76 -6.67
N ALA A 18 -4.22 11.57 -5.85
CA ALA A 18 -3.81 12.95 -5.55
C ALA A 18 -2.56 12.99 -4.65
N TYR A 19 -2.48 12.06 -3.70
CA TYR A 19 -1.45 12.00 -2.66
C TYR A 19 -0.84 10.60 -2.59
N PRO A 20 -0.10 10.16 -3.62
CA PRO A 20 0.55 8.86 -3.59
C PRO A 20 1.61 8.85 -2.49
N TYR A 21 1.76 7.70 -1.83
CA TYR A 21 2.79 7.49 -0.83
C TYR A 21 4.17 7.67 -1.46
N LYS A 22 5.05 8.38 -0.74
CA LYS A 22 6.44 8.59 -1.12
C LYS A 22 7.30 8.49 0.13
N MET A 23 8.34 7.65 0.06
CA MET A 23 9.39 7.65 1.06
C MET A 23 10.47 8.67 0.64
N GLU A 24 11.03 9.36 1.62
CA GLU A 24 12.17 10.25 1.38
C GLU A 24 13.37 9.45 0.86
N HIS A 25 13.92 9.90 -0.27
CA HIS A 25 15.12 9.31 -0.83
C HIS A 25 16.35 9.95 -0.20
N ILE A 26 17.17 9.13 0.46
CA ILE A 26 18.47 9.54 0.99
C ILE A 26 19.53 9.06 -0.01
N PRO A 27 20.27 9.99 -0.66
CA PRO A 27 21.38 9.64 -1.54
C PRO A 27 22.42 8.76 -0.85
N ALA A 28 23.03 7.83 -1.59
CA ALA A 28 23.94 6.83 -1.05
C ALA A 28 25.15 7.45 -0.31
N ASP A 29 25.69 8.56 -0.80
CA ASP A 29 26.78 9.31 -0.19
C ASP A 29 26.41 9.92 1.17
N ARG A 30 25.15 10.34 1.33
CA ARG A 30 24.62 10.82 2.60
C ARG A 30 24.30 9.66 3.53
N LEU A 31 23.65 8.62 3.02
CA LEU A 31 23.29 7.43 3.78
C LEU A 31 24.53 6.75 4.37
N ALA A 32 25.65 6.71 3.62
CA ALA A 32 26.91 6.15 4.07
C ALA A 32 27.48 6.81 5.34
N LYS A 33 27.14 8.09 5.60
CA LYS A 33 27.58 8.84 6.79
C LYS A 33 26.80 8.49 8.06
N HIS A 34 25.68 7.77 7.94
CA HIS A 34 24.90 7.33 9.08
C HIS A 34 25.44 6.01 9.69
N SER A 35 25.01 5.73 10.92
CA SER A 35 25.35 4.49 11.62
C SER A 35 24.86 3.26 10.85
N LYS A 36 25.52 2.11 11.07
CA LYS A 36 25.10 0.83 10.48
C LYS A 36 23.63 0.53 10.74
N PHE A 37 23.18 0.70 11.99
CA PHE A 37 21.78 0.54 12.39
C PHE A 37 20.82 1.39 11.55
N PHE A 38 21.12 2.68 11.36
CA PHE A 38 20.27 3.55 10.55
C PHE A 38 20.21 3.11 9.09
N ARG A 39 21.33 2.66 8.51
CA ARG A 39 21.36 2.18 7.12
C ARG A 39 20.53 0.91 6.93
N GLU A 40 20.58 -0.01 7.89
CA GLU A 40 19.76 -1.24 7.89
C GLU A 40 18.27 -0.90 8.01
N PHE A 41 17.92 -0.04 8.98
CA PHE A 41 16.55 0.45 9.14
C PHE A 41 16.03 1.17 7.89
N TYR A 42 16.85 2.01 7.26
CA TYR A 42 16.50 2.69 6.01
C TYR A 42 16.23 1.70 4.88
N ALA A 43 17.06 0.65 4.76
CA ALA A 43 16.88 -0.38 3.73
C ALA A 43 15.57 -1.16 3.91
N GLU A 44 15.23 -1.57 5.14
CA GLU A 44 13.96 -2.24 5.45
C GLU A 44 12.75 -1.33 5.20
N SER A 45 12.86 -0.06 5.62
CA SER A 45 11.84 0.96 5.37
C SER A 45 11.64 1.17 3.87
N LYS A 46 12.72 1.17 3.09
CA LYS A 46 12.67 1.31 1.62
C LYS A 46 11.97 0.15 0.95
N GLN A 47 12.22 -1.09 1.40
CA GLN A 47 11.50 -2.27 0.89
C GLN A 47 10.00 -2.18 1.18
N THR A 48 9.63 -1.74 2.38
CA THR A 48 8.22 -1.53 2.74
C THR A 48 7.57 -0.43 1.91
N ALA A 49 8.27 0.69 1.72
CA ALA A 49 7.84 1.78 0.87
C ALA A 49 7.59 1.33 -0.58
N ASP A 50 8.48 0.51 -1.13
CA ASP A 50 8.34 0.00 -2.51
C ASP A 50 7.11 -0.91 -2.66
N LYS A 51 6.81 -1.73 -1.64
CA LYS A 51 5.57 -2.53 -1.60
C LYS A 51 4.32 -1.65 -1.56
N ILE A 52 4.31 -0.59 -0.75
CA ILE A 52 3.18 0.36 -0.67
C ILE A 52 2.98 1.07 -2.01
N VAL A 53 4.06 1.55 -2.64
CA VAL A 53 3.99 2.23 -3.94
C VAL A 53 3.47 1.28 -5.02
N ALA A 54 3.95 0.04 -5.06
CA ALA A 54 3.47 -0.96 -6.00
C ALA A 54 1.99 -1.30 -5.79
N TYR A 55 1.57 -1.44 -4.53
CA TYR A 55 0.17 -1.65 -4.16
C TYR A 55 -0.73 -0.52 -4.65
N GLN A 56 -0.39 0.74 -4.30
CA GLN A 56 -1.14 1.91 -4.73
C GLN A 56 -1.19 2.04 -6.25
N ARG A 57 -0.09 1.76 -6.95
CA ARG A 57 -0.05 1.74 -8.42
C ARG A 57 -1.06 0.73 -8.97
N GLY A 58 -1.08 -0.49 -8.44
CA GLY A 58 -2.02 -1.53 -8.83
C GLY A 58 -3.48 -1.11 -8.66
N LEU A 59 -3.82 -0.47 -7.54
CA LEU A 59 -5.17 0.05 -7.31
C LEU A 59 -5.56 1.15 -8.31
N ILE A 60 -4.64 2.08 -8.59
CA ILE A 60 -4.86 3.17 -9.53
C ILE A 60 -5.06 2.63 -10.95
N ASP A 61 -4.25 1.66 -11.35
CA ASP A 61 -4.33 1.08 -12.69
C ASP A 61 -5.62 0.27 -12.88
N GLN A 62 -6.05 -0.49 -11.86
CA GLN A 62 -7.36 -1.13 -11.84
C GLN A 62 -8.49 -0.10 -11.99
N TYR A 63 -8.42 1.00 -11.22
CA TYR A 63 -9.42 2.06 -11.27
C TYR A 63 -9.52 2.71 -12.64
N LYS A 64 -8.38 3.04 -13.26
CA LYS A 64 -8.34 3.62 -14.61
C LYS A 64 -8.91 2.67 -15.68
N ALA A 65 -8.69 1.36 -15.52
CA ALA A 65 -9.15 0.37 -16.49
C ALA A 65 -10.65 0.02 -16.34
N LYS A 66 -11.16 -0.07 -15.10
CA LYS A 66 -12.49 -0.63 -14.80
C LYS A 66 -13.49 0.39 -14.23
N GLY A 67 -13.03 1.57 -13.82
CA GLY A 67 -13.84 2.53 -13.05
C GLY A 67 -14.02 2.15 -11.57
N TYR A 68 -13.29 1.15 -11.07
CA TYR A 68 -13.23 0.77 -9.66
C TYR A 68 -11.96 -0.04 -9.35
N ALA A 69 -11.61 -0.15 -8.07
CA ALA A 69 -10.49 -0.97 -7.61
C ALA A 69 -10.95 -1.93 -6.50
N GLU A 70 -10.34 -3.10 -6.45
CA GLU A 70 -10.57 -4.12 -5.43
C GLU A 70 -9.25 -4.47 -4.74
N GLU A 71 -9.34 -4.79 -3.46
CA GLU A 71 -8.27 -5.37 -2.65
C GLU A 71 -8.66 -6.76 -2.17
N ASP A 72 -7.67 -7.64 -2.07
CA ASP A 72 -7.81 -8.92 -1.40
C ASP A 72 -7.69 -8.68 0.12
N ARG A 73 -8.74 -9.02 0.87
CA ARG A 73 -8.76 -8.94 2.33
C ARG A 73 -8.83 -10.34 2.92
N GLU A 74 -7.89 -10.67 3.80
CA GLU A 74 -7.95 -11.87 4.62
C GLU A 74 -9.00 -11.68 5.71
N VAL A 75 -9.96 -12.60 5.77
CA VAL A 75 -10.96 -12.69 6.83
C VAL A 75 -10.77 -13.99 7.59
N THR A 76 -10.86 -13.88 8.91
CA THR A 76 -10.96 -15.00 9.85
C THR A 76 -12.44 -15.39 10.00
N ASP A 77 -12.73 -16.67 10.25
CA ASP A 77 -14.11 -17.19 10.24
C ASP A 77 -15.02 -16.52 11.31
N ASP A 78 -14.45 -15.82 12.29
CA ASP A 78 -15.19 -15.04 13.30
C ASP A 78 -15.75 -13.68 12.78
N GLU A 79 -15.41 -13.25 11.56
CA GLU A 79 -15.91 -12.00 10.94
C GLU A 79 -17.04 -12.23 9.92
N GLU A 80 -17.69 -13.40 9.91
CA GLU A 80 -18.77 -13.75 8.95
C GLU A 80 -20.19 -13.33 9.42
N GLU A 81 -20.32 -12.33 10.30
CA GLU A 81 -21.62 -11.75 10.67
C GLU A 81 -21.65 -10.24 10.40
N THR A 82 -22.68 -9.82 9.65
CA THR A 82 -23.12 -8.45 9.31
C THR A 82 -22.52 -7.80 8.05
N VAL A 83 -23.27 -7.91 6.93
CA VAL A 83 -23.80 -6.74 6.19
C VAL A 83 -25.06 -7.17 5.41
N GLU A 84 -26.19 -7.28 6.10
CA GLU A 84 -27.47 -6.93 5.49
C GLU A 84 -27.70 -5.44 5.73
N SER A 85 -27.86 -4.66 4.64
CA SER A 85 -28.78 -3.52 4.48
C SER A 85 -28.60 -2.91 3.10
#